data_AF-A0A6U3Z8Q0-F1
#
_entry.id   AF-A0A6U3Z8Q0-F1
#
_cell.length_a   1.000
_cell.length_b   1.000
_cell.length_c   1.000
_cell.angle_alpha   90.00
_cell.angle_beta   90.00
_cell.angle_gamma   90.00
#
_symmetry.space_group_name_H-M   'P 1'
#
loop_
_entity.id
_entity.type
_entity.pdbx_description
1 polymer ?
#
loop_
_entity_poly.entity_id
_entity_poly.type
_entity_poly.pdbx_seq_one_letter_code
_entity_poly.pdbx_strand_id
1 'polypeptide(L)'
;MIYRYHHHIARNTNQGMVQPYCWDVMSTSQYSDLSDYWARQKEQRHMTATCEGQANKGVSVHGRMFTFRNPSQAIRDKFPEINWSLYPDCPENGGPWFCREYYRTISNSSTQSAEDTARTKFEEEKNFREQHPWLRENIGSMSDGASNYLSTSPLVFDFVSPFVTAKCTSESGEGKDAVDADNGRAQGELQREKDSEGGDLCDASRYQDTLDRKRPAGAINSQIEKTGSGRSMTDQEKKDTKAIPEVKTYHCYTCNGRLVVYEFFSRRLSLKAGRLIGYGRGHVISKNELMNKHQLEAHQASLNSSRMHIKWSDTSSIPAGQDARQNPVGQLSRNQKKQAKKESACKAEKKVVDKERVKQESEDYRASLQTSLLHSCTECHAKFRRRGNLENHKLRDCGLFAKRKHRRSVHDARTVKSLVEAHDDDVGLQAVIREEKGLDLIDFDLPLGHQPGWTLCAERHASSGEILVPLKYENFTWSTPRTRADLPAGSTVRVSATHFIFDGPGDFGLGWEKAYYYGNVDSTTTRLVASLKYDPVEGCLRDSCEIGLHTCDFKNLEVGCPAGTEDETNWPAAISDLESSGAAAQALLYEGCRLVSVNGVATPTLSSVL
;
A
#
# COMPACT_ATOMS: atom_id res chain seq x y z
N MET A 1 13.74 13.69 -0.37
CA MET A 1 12.77 13.20 -1.39
C MET A 1 12.56 11.67 -1.31
N ILE A 2 13.48 10.91 -0.71
CA ILE A 2 13.47 9.43 -0.58
C ILE A 2 12.51 8.90 0.52
N TYR A 3 12.31 9.61 1.64
CA TYR A 3 11.26 9.27 2.63
C TYR A 3 9.86 9.12 2.01
N ARG A 4 9.53 9.97 1.02
CA ARG A 4 8.26 9.85 0.29
C ARG A 4 8.19 8.59 -0.58
N TYR A 5 9.33 8.07 -1.04
CA TYR A 5 9.42 6.87 -1.88
C TYR A 5 9.25 5.57 -1.07
N HIS A 6 9.81 5.47 0.14
CA HIS A 6 9.60 4.32 1.03
C HIS A 6 8.17 4.24 1.57
N HIS A 7 7.57 5.37 1.92
CA HIS A 7 6.14 5.44 2.20
C HIS A 7 5.32 5.02 0.98
N HIS A 8 5.71 5.40 -0.24
CA HIS A 8 5.04 4.95 -1.47
C HIS A 8 5.12 3.43 -1.65
N ILE A 9 6.27 2.79 -1.42
CA ILE A 9 6.44 1.33 -1.54
C ILE A 9 5.63 0.59 -0.46
N ALA A 10 5.65 1.03 0.80
CA ALA A 10 4.83 0.44 1.85
C ALA A 10 3.33 0.62 1.57
N ARG A 11 2.90 1.79 1.06
CA ARG A 11 1.51 2.05 0.65
C ARG A 11 1.09 1.23 -0.58
N ASN A 12 2.01 0.93 -1.50
CA ASN A 12 1.78 0.05 -2.65
C ASN A 12 1.44 -1.40 -2.22
N THR A 13 1.85 -1.86 -1.03
CA THR A 13 1.67 -3.26 -0.59
C THR A 13 0.37 -3.58 0.15
N ASN A 14 -0.45 -2.58 0.52
CA ASN A 14 -1.66 -2.83 1.30
C ASN A 14 -2.61 -3.84 0.61
N GLN A 15 -2.80 -3.77 -0.72
CA GLN A 15 -3.65 -4.74 -1.42
C GLN A 15 -3.07 -6.14 -1.48
N GLY A 16 -1.77 -6.26 -1.81
CA GLY A 16 -1.04 -7.53 -1.86
C GLY A 16 -1.00 -8.24 -0.50
N MET A 17 -1.27 -7.54 0.60
CA MET A 17 -1.24 -8.09 1.96
C MET A 17 -2.63 -8.25 2.59
N VAL A 18 -3.57 -7.32 2.35
CA VAL A 18 -4.90 -7.32 2.97
C VAL A 18 -5.79 -8.42 2.39
N GLN A 19 -5.90 -8.54 1.05
CA GLN A 19 -6.76 -9.59 0.48
C GLN A 19 -6.31 -10.99 0.91
N PRO A 20 -5.01 -11.34 0.85
CA PRO A 20 -4.56 -12.63 1.36
C PRO A 20 -4.82 -12.82 2.85
N TYR A 21 -4.59 -11.79 3.67
CA TYR A 21 -4.93 -11.83 5.08
C TYR A 21 -6.42 -12.16 5.29
N CYS A 22 -7.31 -11.39 4.66
CA CYS A 22 -8.74 -11.61 4.73
C CYS A 22 -9.09 -13.04 4.32
N TRP A 23 -8.51 -13.56 3.23
CA TRP A 23 -8.79 -14.92 2.77
C TRP A 23 -8.30 -16.01 3.72
N ASP A 24 -7.15 -15.79 4.36
CA ASP A 24 -6.56 -16.74 5.30
C ASP A 24 -7.42 -16.86 6.57
N VAL A 25 -7.97 -15.75 7.07
CA VAL A 25 -8.70 -15.71 8.35
C VAL A 25 -10.22 -15.70 8.23
N MET A 26 -10.77 -15.45 7.03
CA MET A 26 -12.21 -15.34 6.80
C MET A 26 -12.93 -16.64 7.16
N SER A 27 -13.95 -16.52 8.01
CA SER A 27 -14.86 -17.61 8.35
C SER A 27 -16.01 -17.73 7.34
N THR A 28 -16.85 -18.76 7.49
CA THR A 28 -17.99 -19.00 6.60
C THR A 28 -19.12 -17.98 6.73
N SER A 29 -19.17 -17.21 7.83
CA SER A 29 -20.15 -16.13 8.02
C SER A 29 -19.56 -14.75 7.72
N GLN A 30 -18.38 -14.69 7.12
CA GLN A 30 -17.67 -13.45 6.83
C GLN A 30 -17.43 -13.28 5.34
N TYR A 31 -17.25 -12.04 4.94
CA TYR A 31 -16.89 -11.63 3.58
C TYR A 31 -15.91 -10.47 3.62
N SER A 32 -15.25 -10.22 2.50
CA SER A 32 -14.42 -9.04 2.26
C SER A 32 -14.80 -8.43 0.93
N ASP A 33 -14.60 -7.13 0.76
CA ASP A 33 -14.89 -6.45 -0.49
C ASP A 33 -13.74 -5.58 -1.00
N LEU A 34 -13.71 -5.39 -2.31
CA LEU A 34 -12.83 -4.46 -3.02
C LEU A 34 -13.69 -3.54 -3.87
N SER A 35 -13.60 -2.25 -3.64
CA SER A 35 -14.35 -1.22 -4.38
C SER A 35 -13.43 -0.41 -5.29
N ASP A 36 -13.97 0.00 -6.42
CA ASP A 36 -13.35 0.92 -7.38
C ASP A 36 -14.40 1.89 -7.93
N TYR A 37 -13.99 3.12 -8.19
CA TYR A 37 -14.91 4.18 -8.63
C TYR A 37 -14.51 4.75 -9.98
N TRP A 38 -15.42 4.68 -10.96
CA TRP A 38 -15.21 5.22 -12.30
C TRP A 38 -16.01 6.53 -12.45
N ALA A 39 -15.39 7.65 -12.10
CA ALA A 39 -15.92 8.98 -12.44
C ALA A 39 -15.58 9.39 -13.87
N ARG A 40 -16.41 10.28 -14.45
CA ARG A 40 -16.25 10.90 -15.77
C ARG A 40 -14.80 11.30 -16.05
N GLN A 41 -14.24 10.82 -17.17
CA GLN A 41 -13.12 11.49 -17.83
C GLN A 41 -13.59 12.19 -19.10
N LYS A 42 -12.90 13.26 -19.50
CA LYS A 42 -13.15 13.94 -20.78
C LYS A 42 -12.88 12.95 -21.91
N GLU A 43 -13.63 13.06 -23.01
CA GLU A 43 -13.39 12.28 -24.23
C GLU A 43 -11.92 12.42 -24.66
N GLN A 44 -11.12 11.37 -24.45
CA GLN A 44 -9.74 11.34 -24.90
C GLN A 44 -9.69 10.72 -26.29
N ARG A 45 -9.44 11.52 -27.32
CA ARG A 45 -9.41 11.10 -28.73
C ARG A 45 -8.31 10.08 -29.08
N HIS A 46 -7.34 9.81 -28.19
CA HIS A 46 -6.08 9.15 -28.56
C HIS A 46 -5.60 8.01 -27.65
N MET A 47 -6.41 7.49 -26.72
CA MET A 47 -6.00 6.34 -25.90
C MET A 47 -6.84 5.10 -26.19
N THR A 48 -6.26 4.11 -26.87
CA THR A 48 -6.91 2.86 -27.30
C THR A 48 -6.95 1.76 -26.24
N ALA A 49 -6.43 2.00 -25.04
CA ALA A 49 -6.41 1.01 -23.95
C ALA A 49 -6.40 1.70 -22.57
N THR A 50 -7.51 2.34 -22.20
CA THR A 50 -7.76 2.75 -20.81
C THR A 50 -8.68 1.74 -20.14
N CYS A 51 -8.40 1.38 -18.89
CA CYS A 51 -9.33 0.70 -17.98
C CYS A 51 -10.62 1.52 -17.75
N GLU A 52 -10.60 2.79 -18.13
CA GLU A 52 -11.67 3.77 -17.98
C GLU A 52 -12.30 3.99 -19.37
N GLY A 53 -13.47 3.38 -19.60
CA GLY A 53 -14.06 3.22 -20.94
C GLY A 53 -14.30 4.51 -21.72
N GLN A 54 -13.99 4.48 -23.02
CA GLN A 54 -14.35 5.53 -23.98
C GLN A 54 -15.87 5.67 -24.23
N ALA A 55 -16.67 4.77 -23.64
CA ALA A 55 -18.12 4.67 -23.82
C ALA A 55 -18.95 5.35 -22.72
N ASN A 56 -18.33 5.79 -21.62
CA ASN A 56 -19.03 6.37 -20.47
C ASN A 56 -19.37 7.86 -20.70
N LYS A 57 -20.24 8.15 -21.66
CA LYS A 57 -20.83 9.48 -21.80
C LYS A 57 -22.07 9.53 -20.89
N GLY A 58 -22.26 10.59 -20.11
CA GLY A 58 -23.50 10.77 -19.32
C GLY A 58 -23.65 9.94 -18.03
N VAL A 59 -23.05 8.74 -17.95
CA VAL A 59 -23.16 7.84 -16.79
C VAL A 59 -21.87 7.75 -15.94
N SER A 60 -21.98 7.33 -14.68
CA SER A 60 -20.85 6.86 -13.85
C SER A 60 -21.09 5.43 -13.40
N VAL A 61 -20.02 4.71 -13.04
CA VAL A 61 -20.11 3.32 -12.60
C VAL A 61 -19.25 3.11 -11.36
N HIS A 62 -19.82 2.43 -10.37
CA HIS A 62 -19.11 1.95 -9.19
C HIS A 62 -18.89 0.44 -9.34
N GLY A 63 -17.63 0.02 -9.32
CA GLY A 63 -17.23 -1.39 -9.37
C GLY A 63 -17.01 -1.91 -7.96
N ARG A 64 -17.57 -3.07 -7.63
CA ARG A 64 -17.33 -3.71 -6.33
C ARG A 64 -17.25 -5.21 -6.44
N MET A 65 -16.19 -5.80 -5.90
CA MET A 65 -16.01 -7.24 -5.83
C MET A 65 -16.24 -7.71 -4.39
N PHE A 66 -17.22 -8.57 -4.17
CA PHE A 66 -17.37 -9.31 -2.92
C PHE A 66 -16.63 -10.65 -3.01
N THR A 67 -15.95 -11.04 -1.94
CA THR A 67 -15.35 -12.37 -1.79
C THR A 67 -15.79 -12.98 -0.48
N PHE A 68 -16.25 -14.22 -0.52
CA PHE A 68 -16.70 -14.97 0.64
C PHE A 68 -16.36 -16.45 0.48
N ARG A 69 -16.38 -17.22 1.58
CA ARG A 69 -16.18 -18.68 1.48
C ARG A 69 -17.34 -19.32 0.73
N ASN A 70 -17.02 -20.24 -0.17
CA ASN A 70 -18.02 -21.05 -0.83
C ASN A 70 -18.79 -21.87 0.23
N PRO A 71 -20.12 -21.71 0.33
CA PRO A 71 -20.90 -22.36 1.38
C PRO A 71 -20.78 -23.89 1.35
N SER A 72 -20.47 -24.46 2.51
CA SER A 72 -20.47 -25.90 2.73
C SER A 72 -21.88 -26.47 2.60
N GLN A 73 -21.99 -27.79 2.41
CA GLN A 73 -23.30 -28.45 2.38
C GLN A 73 -24.14 -28.12 3.63
N ALA A 74 -23.53 -28.10 4.82
CA ALA A 74 -24.21 -27.77 6.07
C ALA A 74 -24.76 -26.34 6.14
N ILE A 75 -24.19 -25.38 5.40
CA ILE A 75 -24.76 -24.03 5.26
C ILE A 75 -25.90 -24.06 4.25
N ARG A 76 -25.71 -24.74 3.11
CA ARG A 76 -26.75 -24.87 2.08
C ARG A 76 -28.04 -25.47 2.64
N ASP A 77 -27.90 -26.51 3.46
CA ASP A 77 -29.03 -27.18 4.13
C ASP A 77 -29.77 -26.27 5.13
N LYS A 78 -29.09 -25.27 5.71
CA LYS A 78 -29.69 -24.31 6.67
C LYS A 78 -30.46 -23.17 6.01
N PHE A 79 -30.17 -22.88 4.75
CA PHE A 79 -30.79 -21.81 3.98
C PHE A 79 -31.35 -22.39 2.67
N PRO A 80 -32.35 -23.29 2.73
CA PRO A 80 -32.92 -23.96 1.56
C PRO A 80 -33.65 -23.02 0.60
N GLU A 81 -34.00 -21.82 1.04
CA GLU A 81 -34.62 -20.76 0.23
C GLU A 81 -33.66 -20.15 -0.81
N ILE A 82 -32.34 -20.33 -0.63
CA ILE A 82 -31.34 -19.83 -1.56
C ILE A 82 -31.24 -20.77 -2.75
N ASN A 83 -31.19 -20.20 -3.96
CA ASN A 83 -31.00 -20.99 -5.18
C ASN A 83 -29.54 -21.46 -5.31
N TRP A 84 -29.21 -22.56 -4.64
CA TRP A 84 -27.87 -23.16 -4.64
C TRP A 84 -27.41 -23.68 -6.00
N SER A 85 -28.30 -23.81 -6.99
CA SER A 85 -27.91 -24.19 -8.35
C SER A 85 -27.07 -23.13 -9.07
N LEU A 86 -27.09 -21.89 -8.58
CA LEU A 86 -26.26 -20.79 -9.09
C LEU A 86 -24.83 -20.84 -8.56
N TYR A 87 -24.58 -21.58 -7.48
CA TYR A 87 -23.29 -21.64 -6.80
C TYR A 87 -22.43 -22.76 -7.39
N PRO A 88 -21.10 -22.62 -7.40
CA PRO A 88 -20.23 -23.74 -7.73
C PRO A 88 -20.44 -24.89 -6.73
N ASP A 89 -19.97 -26.09 -7.07
CA ASP A 89 -19.99 -27.23 -6.13
C ASP A 89 -19.39 -26.84 -4.79
N CYS A 90 -19.92 -27.39 -3.69
CA CYS A 90 -19.39 -27.12 -2.36
C CYS A 90 -17.95 -27.63 -2.21
N PRO A 91 -17.13 -27.03 -1.34
CA PRO A 91 -15.73 -27.42 -1.18
C PRO A 91 -15.54 -28.90 -0.84
N GLU A 92 -16.48 -29.50 -0.10
CA GLU A 92 -16.46 -30.93 0.26
C GLU A 92 -16.58 -31.85 -0.96
N ASN A 93 -17.23 -31.38 -2.03
CA ASN A 93 -17.40 -32.09 -3.30
C ASN A 93 -16.29 -31.75 -4.33
N GLY A 94 -15.19 -31.16 -3.88
CA GLY A 94 -14.07 -30.77 -4.75
C GLY A 94 -14.21 -29.39 -5.39
N GLY A 95 -15.20 -28.61 -4.97
CA GLY A 95 -15.42 -27.26 -5.46
C GLY A 95 -14.37 -26.21 -5.01
N PRO A 96 -14.46 -24.98 -5.52
CA PRO A 96 -13.60 -23.87 -5.13
C PRO A 96 -13.84 -23.50 -3.65
N TRP A 97 -12.79 -23.04 -2.96
CA TRP A 97 -12.92 -22.61 -1.55
C TRP A 97 -13.65 -21.29 -1.36
N PHE A 98 -13.63 -20.42 -2.38
CA PHE A 98 -14.22 -19.10 -2.32
C PHE A 98 -15.20 -18.90 -3.47
N CYS A 99 -16.14 -17.99 -3.26
CA CYS A 99 -16.97 -17.42 -4.30
C CYS A 99 -16.65 -15.93 -4.44
N ARG A 100 -16.89 -15.39 -5.64
CA ARG A 100 -16.79 -13.97 -5.94
C ARG A 100 -18.00 -13.49 -6.71
N GLU A 101 -18.37 -12.25 -6.47
CA GLU A 101 -19.35 -11.52 -7.25
C GLU A 101 -18.82 -10.13 -7.55
N TYR A 102 -19.00 -9.68 -8.80
CA TYR A 102 -18.50 -8.40 -9.32
C TYR A 102 -19.70 -7.53 -9.68
N TYR A 103 -20.01 -6.60 -8.79
CA TYR A 103 -21.05 -5.61 -8.94
C TYR A 103 -20.54 -4.46 -9.81
N ARG A 104 -21.34 -4.07 -10.80
CA ARG A 104 -21.21 -2.82 -11.54
C ARG A 104 -22.49 -2.03 -11.35
N THR A 105 -22.44 -1.01 -10.51
CA THR A 105 -23.59 -0.15 -10.20
C THR A 105 -23.50 1.13 -11.02
N ILE A 106 -24.43 1.31 -11.94
CA ILE A 106 -24.43 2.38 -12.95
C ILE A 106 -25.35 3.52 -12.51
N SER A 107 -24.94 4.75 -12.74
CA SER A 107 -25.65 5.96 -12.35
C SER A 107 -25.80 6.91 -13.53
N ASN A 108 -27.02 7.39 -13.77
CA ASN A 108 -27.30 8.49 -14.72
C ASN A 108 -26.68 9.83 -14.28
N SER A 109 -26.21 9.93 -13.04
CA SER A 109 -25.41 11.06 -12.59
C SER A 109 -23.92 10.78 -12.84
N SER A 110 -23.31 11.56 -13.73
CA SER A 110 -21.87 11.51 -14.05
C SER A 110 -20.98 12.31 -13.07
N THR A 111 -21.57 12.95 -12.07
CA THR A 111 -20.89 13.81 -11.08
C THR A 111 -21.24 13.38 -9.66
N GLN A 112 -21.05 12.10 -9.33
CA GLN A 112 -21.31 11.65 -7.97
C GLN A 112 -20.23 12.21 -7.03
N SER A 113 -20.69 12.76 -5.91
CA SER A 113 -19.84 13.22 -4.83
C SER A 113 -19.31 12.03 -4.00
N ALA A 114 -18.35 12.29 -3.12
CA ALA A 114 -17.88 11.31 -2.15
C ALA A 114 -19.01 10.76 -1.25
N GLU A 115 -20.02 11.58 -0.94
CA GLU A 115 -21.24 11.16 -0.24
C GLU A 115 -22.08 10.17 -1.08
N ASP A 116 -22.26 10.47 -2.37
CA ASP A 116 -23.00 9.59 -3.28
C ASP A 116 -22.29 8.23 -3.45
N THR A 117 -20.95 8.23 -3.55
CA THR A 117 -20.15 6.99 -3.60
C THR A 117 -20.31 6.16 -2.34
N ALA A 118 -20.21 6.79 -1.16
CA ALA A 118 -20.37 6.09 0.12
C ALA A 118 -21.78 5.49 0.29
N ARG A 119 -22.81 6.21 -0.16
CA ARG A 119 -24.19 5.69 -0.19
C ARG A 119 -24.38 4.53 -1.15
N THR A 120 -23.78 4.62 -2.34
CA THR A 120 -23.82 3.52 -3.32
C THR A 120 -23.23 2.25 -2.71
N LYS A 121 -22.07 2.35 -2.03
CA LYS A 121 -21.51 1.23 -1.27
C LYS A 121 -22.46 0.69 -0.21
N PHE A 122 -23.10 1.55 0.57
CA PHE A 122 -24.03 1.11 1.61
C PHE A 122 -25.20 0.31 1.02
N GLU A 123 -25.82 0.80 -0.06
CA GLU A 123 -26.93 0.11 -0.71
C GLU A 123 -26.49 -1.21 -1.36
N GLU A 124 -25.31 -1.26 -1.98
CA GLU A 124 -24.74 -2.49 -2.53
C GLU A 124 -24.56 -3.56 -1.45
N GLU A 125 -23.99 -3.18 -0.32
CA GLU A 125 -23.69 -4.10 0.78
C GLU A 125 -24.96 -4.57 1.49
N LYS A 126 -25.94 -3.68 1.65
CA LYS A 126 -27.27 -4.03 2.13
C LYS A 126 -27.91 -5.10 1.23
N ASN A 127 -27.96 -4.87 -0.09
CA ASN A 127 -28.53 -5.82 -1.04
C ASN A 127 -27.74 -7.13 -1.08
N PHE A 128 -26.40 -7.07 -1.06
CA PHE A 128 -25.54 -8.25 -1.02
C PHE A 128 -25.87 -9.12 0.21
N ARG A 129 -25.97 -8.53 1.41
CA ARG A 129 -26.31 -9.26 2.64
C ARG A 129 -27.74 -9.80 2.65
N GLU A 130 -28.68 -9.12 2.02
CA GLU A 130 -30.04 -9.62 1.84
C GLU A 130 -30.07 -10.90 0.99
N GLN A 131 -29.24 -10.98 -0.06
CA GLN A 131 -29.13 -12.20 -0.90
C GLN A 131 -28.26 -13.30 -0.25
N HIS A 132 -27.39 -12.94 0.71
CA HIS A 132 -26.46 -13.84 1.36
C HIS A 132 -26.64 -13.86 2.89
N PRO A 133 -27.79 -14.33 3.40
CA PRO A 133 -28.18 -14.17 4.82
C PRO A 133 -27.27 -14.88 5.83
N TRP A 134 -26.44 -15.84 5.39
CA TRP A 134 -25.44 -16.47 6.25
C TRP A 134 -24.21 -15.58 6.51
N LEU A 135 -24.01 -14.54 5.71
CA LEU A 135 -22.92 -13.58 5.82
C LEU A 135 -23.30 -12.45 6.79
N ARG A 136 -22.58 -12.36 7.91
CA ARG A 136 -22.92 -11.50 9.04
C ARG A 136 -21.96 -10.33 9.23
N GLU A 137 -20.72 -10.48 8.80
CA GLU A 137 -19.65 -9.54 9.11
C GLU A 137 -18.73 -9.35 7.91
N ASN A 138 -18.47 -8.08 7.58
CA ASN A 138 -17.38 -7.72 6.70
C ASN A 138 -16.08 -7.77 7.51
N ILE A 139 -15.12 -8.60 7.12
CA ILE A 139 -13.83 -8.70 7.81
C ILE A 139 -12.89 -7.54 7.43
N GLY A 140 -13.13 -6.91 6.29
CA GLY A 140 -12.30 -5.84 5.76
C GLY A 140 -12.68 -5.41 4.35
N SER A 141 -12.85 -4.10 4.19
CA SER A 141 -13.03 -3.45 2.89
C SER A 141 -11.71 -2.97 2.32
N MET A 142 -11.64 -2.94 0.99
CA MET A 142 -10.55 -2.37 0.23
C MET A 142 -11.07 -1.36 -0.80
N SER A 143 -10.31 -0.30 -1.06
CA SER A 143 -10.57 0.58 -2.19
C SER A 143 -9.28 1.13 -2.79
N ASP A 144 -9.38 1.70 -3.99
CA ASP A 144 -8.28 2.45 -4.58
C ASP A 144 -8.04 3.79 -3.86
N GLY A 145 -6.93 4.44 -4.19
CA GLY A 145 -6.54 5.75 -3.67
C GLY A 145 -7.38 6.94 -4.19
N ALA A 146 -8.52 6.72 -4.84
CA ALA A 146 -9.34 7.81 -5.35
C ALA A 146 -9.83 8.71 -4.21
N SER A 147 -9.93 10.02 -4.48
CA SER A 147 -10.37 11.02 -3.51
C SER A 147 -11.79 10.76 -2.97
N ASN A 148 -12.63 10.06 -3.75
CA ASN A 148 -13.96 9.58 -3.36
C ASN A 148 -13.92 8.55 -2.22
N TYR A 149 -12.78 7.90 -1.96
CA TYR A 149 -12.59 6.99 -0.83
C TYR A 149 -11.61 7.53 0.22
N LEU A 150 -10.72 8.44 -0.19
CA LEU A 150 -9.65 9.01 0.62
C LEU A 150 -9.92 10.49 0.97
N SER A 151 -11.03 10.72 1.67
CA SER A 151 -11.41 12.03 2.22
C SER A 151 -12.22 11.87 3.51
N THR A 152 -12.50 12.98 4.20
CA THR A 152 -13.19 12.97 5.49
C THR A 152 -14.59 12.35 5.41
N SER A 153 -15.42 12.75 4.44
CA SER A 153 -16.81 12.26 4.37
C SER A 153 -16.92 10.74 4.18
N PRO A 154 -16.23 10.08 3.23
CA PRO A 154 -16.21 8.62 3.09
C PRO A 154 -15.79 7.90 4.36
N LEU A 155 -14.77 8.41 5.04
CA LEU A 155 -14.26 7.80 6.27
C LEU A 155 -15.27 7.91 7.42
N VAL A 156 -15.95 9.06 7.56
CA VAL A 156 -17.06 9.22 8.53
C VAL A 156 -18.24 8.34 8.14
N PHE A 157 -18.56 8.20 6.85
CA PHE A 157 -19.59 7.30 6.34
C PHE A 157 -19.29 5.84 6.66
N ASP A 158 -18.07 5.38 6.40
CA ASP A 158 -17.64 4.02 6.74
C ASP A 158 -17.68 3.79 8.26
N PHE A 159 -17.49 4.82 9.10
CA PHE A 159 -17.68 4.72 10.55
C PHE A 159 -19.15 4.63 10.99
N VAL A 160 -20.08 5.32 10.32
CA VAL A 160 -21.53 5.21 10.64
C VAL A 160 -22.20 4.00 9.99
N SER A 161 -21.58 3.42 8.96
CA SER A 161 -22.08 2.21 8.31
C SER A 161 -22.05 1.01 9.28
N PRO A 162 -23.15 0.27 9.43
CA PRO A 162 -23.17 -0.94 10.27
C PRO A 162 -22.41 -2.11 9.64
N PHE A 163 -21.93 -1.96 8.41
CA PHE A 163 -21.34 -3.06 7.65
C PHE A 163 -19.81 -2.99 7.59
N VAL A 164 -19.21 -1.82 7.77
CA VAL A 164 -17.76 -1.65 7.63
C VAL A 164 -17.10 -1.76 9.01
N THR A 165 -16.27 -2.78 9.19
CA THR A 165 -15.50 -2.99 10.43
C THR A 165 -14.09 -2.42 10.32
N ALA A 166 -13.49 -2.54 9.13
CA ALA A 166 -12.18 -2.03 8.79
C ALA A 166 -12.10 -1.75 7.30
N LYS A 167 -11.27 -0.78 6.92
CA LYS A 167 -11.01 -0.46 5.52
C LYS A 167 -9.55 -0.15 5.31
N CYS A 168 -9.03 -0.63 4.18
CA CYS A 168 -7.73 -0.27 3.66
C CYS A 168 -7.87 0.41 2.31
N THR A 169 -7.00 1.37 2.04
CA THR A 169 -6.97 2.13 0.79
C THR A 169 -5.59 1.92 0.14
N SER A 170 -5.53 1.48 -1.12
CA SER A 170 -4.26 1.43 -1.86
C SER A 170 -3.86 2.83 -2.38
N GLU A 171 -2.67 2.94 -2.96
CA GLU A 171 -2.30 4.11 -3.75
C GLU A 171 -3.17 4.23 -5.01
N SER A 172 -3.24 5.43 -5.58
CA SER A 172 -4.00 5.66 -6.82
C SER A 172 -3.42 4.81 -7.96
N GLY A 173 -4.27 4.02 -8.63
CA GLY A 173 -3.88 3.15 -9.76
C GLY A 173 -3.42 1.76 -9.36
N GLU A 174 -3.18 1.51 -8.08
CA GLU A 174 -2.94 0.19 -7.49
C GLU A 174 -4.25 -0.36 -6.93
N GLY A 175 -4.36 -1.68 -6.71
CA GLY A 175 -5.48 -2.18 -5.91
C GLY A 175 -6.60 -2.89 -6.66
N LYS A 176 -6.61 -2.85 -8.00
CA LYS A 176 -7.83 -3.04 -8.79
C LYS A 176 -7.90 -4.33 -9.59
N ASP A 177 -6.81 -5.09 -9.70
CA ASP A 177 -6.60 -6.19 -10.66
C ASP A 177 -7.85 -6.95 -11.08
N ALA A 178 -8.65 -7.42 -10.12
CA ALA A 178 -9.84 -8.21 -10.40
C ALA A 178 -11.06 -7.39 -10.86
N VAL A 179 -11.27 -6.19 -10.29
CA VAL A 179 -12.35 -5.27 -10.69
C VAL A 179 -12.02 -4.62 -12.04
N ASP A 180 -10.76 -4.23 -12.25
CA ASP A 180 -10.24 -3.71 -13.53
C ASP A 180 -10.28 -4.77 -14.63
N ALA A 181 -9.84 -6.00 -14.35
CA ALA A 181 -9.93 -7.08 -15.32
C ALA A 181 -11.38 -7.38 -15.69
N ASP A 182 -12.30 -7.36 -14.71
CA ASP A 182 -13.71 -7.54 -14.98
C ASP A 182 -14.26 -6.41 -15.85
N ASN A 183 -13.90 -5.16 -15.56
CA ASN A 183 -14.27 -4.02 -16.39
C ASN A 183 -13.67 -4.10 -17.80
N GLY A 184 -12.39 -4.44 -17.94
CA GLY A 184 -11.72 -4.60 -19.23
C GLY A 184 -12.41 -5.62 -20.14
N ARG A 185 -12.99 -6.68 -19.57
CA ARG A 185 -13.83 -7.63 -20.32
C ARG A 185 -15.12 -7.00 -20.84
N ALA A 186 -15.73 -6.09 -20.08
CA ALA A 186 -16.97 -5.41 -20.46
C ALA A 186 -16.77 -4.37 -21.57
N GLN A 187 -15.59 -3.73 -21.65
CA GLN A 187 -15.31 -2.65 -22.61
C GLN A 187 -15.52 -3.05 -24.07
N GLY A 188 -15.19 -4.30 -24.44
CA GLY A 188 -15.38 -4.78 -25.80
C GLY A 188 -16.84 -4.80 -26.25
N GLU A 189 -17.79 -5.11 -25.35
CA GLU A 189 -19.22 -5.09 -25.66
C GLU A 189 -19.78 -3.66 -25.69
N LEU A 190 -19.36 -2.81 -24.75
CA LEU A 190 -19.78 -1.41 -24.71
C LEU A 190 -19.31 -0.64 -25.94
N GLN A 191 -18.08 -0.88 -26.39
CA GLN A 191 -17.56 -0.26 -27.61
C GLN A 191 -18.35 -0.72 -28.85
N ARG A 192 -18.72 -2.01 -28.93
CA ARG A 192 -19.57 -2.51 -30.02
C ARG A 192 -20.95 -1.86 -30.04
N GLU A 193 -21.60 -1.70 -28.89
CA GLU A 193 -22.90 -1.03 -28.80
C GLU A 193 -22.76 0.44 -29.18
N LYS A 194 -21.72 1.13 -28.72
CA LYS A 194 -21.42 2.53 -29.11
C LYS A 194 -21.28 2.71 -30.62
N ASP A 195 -20.61 1.77 -31.27
CA ASP A 195 -20.36 1.81 -32.72
C ASP A 195 -21.57 1.33 -33.55
N SER A 196 -22.65 0.88 -32.90
CA SER A 196 -23.88 0.44 -33.57
C SER A 196 -24.77 1.62 -34.00
N GLU A 197 -25.61 1.39 -35.00
CA GLU A 197 -26.56 2.40 -35.49
C GLU A 197 -27.58 2.73 -34.39
N GLY A 198 -27.48 3.95 -33.83
CA GLY A 198 -28.30 4.40 -32.71
C GLY A 198 -27.75 4.06 -31.32
N GLY A 199 -26.50 3.59 -31.22
CA GLY A 199 -25.75 3.15 -30.03
C GLY A 199 -25.44 4.17 -28.92
N ASP A 200 -26.41 4.94 -28.41
CA ASP A 200 -26.12 5.94 -27.37
C ASP A 200 -26.09 5.36 -25.94
N LEU A 201 -24.90 5.25 -25.36
CA LEU A 201 -24.66 4.77 -23.98
C LEU A 201 -24.74 5.88 -22.92
N CYS A 202 -25.48 6.97 -23.19
CA CYS A 202 -25.73 8.05 -22.23
C CYS A 202 -26.75 7.72 -21.12
N ASP A 203 -27.45 6.60 -21.22
CA ASP A 203 -28.46 6.15 -20.27
C ASP A 203 -28.02 4.88 -19.54
N ALA A 204 -28.15 4.90 -18.22
CA ALA A 204 -27.78 3.82 -17.32
C ALA A 204 -28.55 2.53 -17.62
N SER A 205 -29.81 2.62 -18.05
CA SER A 205 -30.61 1.45 -18.40
C SER A 205 -30.06 0.75 -19.63
N ARG A 206 -29.82 1.50 -20.72
CA ARG A 206 -29.21 0.92 -21.91
C ARG A 206 -27.80 0.38 -21.67
N TYR A 207 -27.02 1.07 -20.84
CA TYR A 207 -25.69 0.62 -20.44
C TYR A 207 -25.77 -0.73 -19.71
N GLN A 208 -26.68 -0.85 -18.74
CA GLN A 208 -26.91 -2.09 -17.98
C GLN A 208 -27.39 -3.22 -18.89
N ASP A 209 -28.41 -2.98 -19.72
CA ASP A 209 -28.95 -3.97 -20.66
C ASP A 209 -27.88 -4.51 -21.60
N THR A 210 -27.00 -3.64 -22.09
CA THR A 210 -25.89 -4.02 -22.97
C THR A 210 -24.95 -5.01 -22.28
N LEU A 211 -24.61 -4.75 -21.01
CA LEU A 211 -23.76 -5.63 -20.22
C LEU A 211 -24.47 -6.95 -19.86
N ASP A 212 -25.77 -6.91 -19.61
CA ASP A 212 -26.52 -8.09 -19.19
C ASP A 212 -26.72 -9.11 -20.31
N ARG A 213 -26.91 -8.67 -21.57
CA ARG A 213 -27.08 -9.58 -22.72
C ARG A 213 -26.00 -10.66 -22.85
N LYS A 214 -24.78 -10.36 -22.39
CA LYS A 214 -23.64 -11.29 -22.39
C LYS A 214 -22.94 -11.33 -21.03
N ARG A 215 -23.73 -11.27 -19.96
CA ARG A 215 -23.22 -11.22 -18.60
C ARG A 215 -22.33 -12.42 -18.29
N PRO A 216 -21.04 -12.22 -18.00
CA PRO A 216 -20.15 -13.32 -17.62
C PRO A 216 -20.52 -13.85 -16.23
N ALA A 217 -20.11 -15.08 -15.92
CA ALA A 217 -20.23 -15.63 -14.57
C ALA A 217 -19.50 -14.73 -13.57
N GLY A 218 -20.10 -14.49 -12.40
CA GLY A 218 -19.57 -13.56 -11.41
C GLY A 218 -20.14 -12.15 -11.52
N ALA A 219 -20.50 -11.69 -12.73
CA ALA A 219 -20.89 -10.30 -12.93
C ALA A 219 -22.35 -10.04 -12.56
N ILE A 220 -22.58 -8.92 -11.90
CA ILE A 220 -23.89 -8.41 -11.50
C ILE A 220 -23.92 -6.95 -11.91
N ASN A 221 -24.84 -6.56 -12.77
CA ASN A 221 -25.00 -5.17 -13.20
C ASN A 221 -26.28 -4.60 -12.60
N SER A 222 -26.20 -3.40 -12.06
CA SER A 222 -27.31 -2.73 -11.40
C SER A 222 -27.30 -1.23 -11.72
N GLN A 223 -28.38 -0.54 -11.38
CA GLN A 223 -28.47 0.91 -11.43
C GLN A 223 -28.65 1.46 -10.02
N ILE A 224 -28.11 2.66 -9.76
CA ILE A 224 -28.43 3.43 -8.55
C ILE A 224 -29.38 4.57 -8.94
N GLU A 225 -30.60 4.52 -8.41
CA GLU A 225 -31.61 5.56 -8.62
C GLU A 225 -31.63 6.52 -7.43
N LYS A 226 -31.52 7.82 -7.72
CA LYS A 226 -31.66 8.88 -6.72
C LYS A 226 -33.12 9.31 -6.65
N THR A 227 -33.78 9.00 -5.55
CA THR A 227 -35.11 9.55 -5.26
C THR A 227 -34.95 11.00 -4.80
N GLY A 228 -35.81 11.90 -5.30
CA GLY A 228 -35.84 13.29 -4.82
C GLY A 228 -36.27 13.42 -3.35
N SER A 229 -36.86 12.36 -2.79
CA SER A 229 -37.38 12.26 -1.42
C SER A 229 -36.37 11.56 -0.51
N GLY A 230 -35.54 12.33 0.17
CA GLY A 230 -34.65 11.82 1.22
C GLY A 230 -33.62 12.86 1.68
N ARG A 231 -33.30 12.85 2.97
CA ARG A 231 -32.32 13.77 3.55
C ARG A 231 -30.94 13.51 2.94
N SER A 232 -30.30 14.57 2.48
CA SER A 232 -28.86 14.64 2.17
C SER A 232 -28.26 15.68 3.10
N MET A 233 -26.92 15.66 3.23
CA MET A 233 -26.26 16.81 3.81
C MET A 233 -26.56 18.06 2.97
N THR A 234 -27.00 19.11 3.63
CA THR A 234 -27.19 20.46 3.08
C THR A 234 -25.85 21.07 2.71
N ASP A 235 -25.85 22.07 1.83
CA ASP A 235 -24.62 22.79 1.49
C ASP A 235 -23.97 23.45 2.71
N GLN A 236 -24.78 23.86 3.68
CA GLN A 236 -24.29 24.40 4.96
C GLN A 236 -23.62 23.31 5.81
N GLU A 237 -24.26 22.14 6.01
CA GLU A 237 -23.64 21.00 6.72
C GLU A 237 -22.33 20.54 6.02
N LYS A 238 -22.27 20.58 4.69
CA LYS A 238 -21.05 20.29 3.93
C LYS A 238 -19.94 21.31 4.18
N LYS A 239 -20.27 22.61 4.20
CA LYS A 239 -19.32 23.68 4.53
C LYS A 239 -18.83 23.60 5.98
N ASP A 240 -19.70 23.20 6.90
CA ASP A 240 -19.40 23.09 8.33
C ASP A 240 -18.67 21.79 8.70
N THR A 241 -18.49 20.88 7.74
CA THR A 241 -17.67 19.67 7.91
C THR A 241 -16.20 20.06 7.88
N LYS A 242 -15.53 20.08 9.03
CA LYS A 242 -14.08 20.31 9.10
C LYS A 242 -13.36 19.06 8.60
N ALA A 243 -12.30 19.25 7.81
CA ALA A 243 -11.48 18.13 7.36
C ALA A 243 -10.78 17.47 8.56
N ILE A 244 -10.71 16.14 8.55
CA ILE A 244 -9.78 15.38 9.40
C ILE A 244 -8.36 15.73 8.90
N PRO A 245 -7.49 16.29 9.76
CA PRO A 245 -6.12 16.62 9.37
C PRO A 245 -5.41 15.39 8.82
N GLU A 246 -4.68 15.59 7.72
CA GLU A 246 -3.86 14.55 7.09
C GLU A 246 -4.65 13.29 6.68
N VAL A 247 -5.98 13.36 6.48
CA VAL A 247 -6.78 12.18 6.14
C VAL A 247 -6.24 11.33 4.98
N LYS A 248 -5.52 11.96 4.05
CA LYS A 248 -4.87 11.32 2.90
C LYS A 248 -3.64 10.47 3.25
N THR A 249 -3.08 10.61 4.45
CA THR A 249 -1.94 9.80 4.92
C THR A 249 -2.41 8.51 5.59
N TYR A 250 -3.69 8.40 5.95
CA TYR A 250 -4.25 7.21 6.57
C TYR A 250 -4.81 6.23 5.54
N HIS A 251 -4.06 5.16 5.26
CA HIS A 251 -4.45 4.12 4.32
C HIS A 251 -5.05 2.87 4.97
N CYS A 252 -5.20 2.84 6.29
CA CYS A 252 -5.89 1.77 7.01
C CYS A 252 -6.67 2.35 8.19
N TYR A 253 -7.89 1.88 8.44
CA TYR A 253 -8.65 2.25 9.63
C TYR A 253 -9.65 1.19 10.06
N THR A 254 -10.07 1.27 11.32
CA THR A 254 -11.08 0.39 11.93
C THR A 254 -12.23 1.21 12.51
N CYS A 255 -13.45 0.68 12.41
CA CYS A 255 -14.71 1.36 12.73
C CYS A 255 -15.51 0.67 13.88
N ASN A 256 -14.85 -0.04 14.79
CA ASN A 256 -15.52 -0.81 15.85
C ASN A 256 -15.83 0.04 17.09
N GLY A 257 -16.88 0.88 17.01
CA GLY A 257 -17.33 1.76 18.11
C GLY A 257 -16.40 2.94 18.41
N ARG A 258 -15.17 2.91 17.88
CA ARG A 258 -14.21 4.01 17.78
C ARG A 258 -13.57 3.97 16.40
N LEU A 259 -13.28 5.14 15.86
CA LEU A 259 -12.52 5.28 14.64
C LEU A 259 -11.04 5.34 15.00
N VAL A 260 -10.29 4.35 14.55
CA VAL A 260 -8.83 4.31 14.71
C VAL A 260 -8.21 4.28 13.32
N VAL A 261 -7.39 5.29 13.02
CA VAL A 261 -6.72 5.45 11.73
C VAL A 261 -5.24 5.12 11.85
N TYR A 262 -4.70 4.51 10.81
CA TYR A 262 -3.31 4.07 10.71
C TYR A 262 -2.76 4.49 9.35
N GLU A 263 -1.47 4.75 9.29
CA GLU A 263 -0.82 5.13 8.04
C GLU A 263 -0.87 3.99 7.00
N PHE A 264 -0.71 2.73 7.43
CA PHE A 264 -0.73 1.55 6.56
C PHE A 264 -1.18 0.29 7.30
N PHE A 265 -1.55 -0.75 6.54
CA PHE A 265 -1.95 -2.05 7.07
C PHE A 265 -0.74 -2.85 7.57
N SER A 266 -0.92 -3.64 8.63
CA SER A 266 0.10 -4.60 9.08
C SER A 266 -0.48 -6.01 9.18
N ARG A 267 0.00 -6.92 8.29
CA ARG A 267 -0.45 -8.32 8.26
C ARG A 267 -0.16 -9.05 9.58
N ARG A 268 1.06 -8.93 10.12
CA ARG A 268 1.41 -9.63 11.36
C ARG A 268 0.60 -9.11 12.55
N LEU A 269 0.52 -7.80 12.71
CA LEU A 269 -0.27 -7.22 13.81
C LEU A 269 -1.74 -7.65 13.69
N SER A 270 -2.28 -7.68 12.46
CA SER A 270 -3.63 -8.17 12.20
C SER A 270 -3.82 -9.65 12.56
N LEU A 271 -2.87 -10.51 12.19
CA LEU A 271 -2.88 -11.93 12.58
C LEU A 271 -2.84 -12.10 14.10
N LYS A 272 -2.01 -11.32 14.80
CA LYS A 272 -1.93 -11.34 16.27
C LYS A 272 -3.22 -10.84 16.93
N ALA A 273 -3.86 -9.83 16.34
CA ALA A 273 -5.09 -9.24 16.86
C ALA A 273 -6.36 -10.01 16.45
N GLY A 274 -6.26 -10.94 15.48
CA GLY A 274 -7.40 -11.64 14.89
C GLY A 274 -8.35 -10.72 14.09
N ARG A 275 -7.92 -9.50 13.77
CA ARG A 275 -8.70 -8.48 13.06
C ARG A 275 -7.77 -7.54 12.31
N LEU A 276 -8.29 -6.89 11.28
CA LEU A 276 -7.56 -5.87 10.53
C LEU A 276 -7.11 -4.73 11.44
N ILE A 277 -5.80 -4.52 11.55
CA ILE A 277 -5.18 -3.35 12.19
C ILE A 277 -3.97 -2.87 11.38
N GLY A 278 -3.65 -1.59 11.53
CA GLY A 278 -2.50 -0.98 10.89
C GLY A 278 -1.30 -0.87 11.82
N TYR A 279 -0.27 -0.20 11.32
CA TYR A 279 0.98 0.02 12.03
C TYR A 279 0.88 1.11 13.11
N GLY A 280 1.69 0.96 14.17
CA GLY A 280 1.72 1.88 15.30
C GLY A 280 0.52 1.76 16.25
N ARG A 281 0.39 2.71 17.18
CA ARG A 281 -0.72 2.74 18.15
C ARG A 281 -2.07 3.12 17.50
N GLY A 282 -2.04 3.60 16.26
CA GLY A 282 -3.18 4.22 15.58
C GLY A 282 -3.56 5.56 16.21
N HIS A 283 -4.03 6.49 15.38
CA HIS A 283 -4.61 7.73 15.87
C HIS A 283 -6.10 7.51 16.13
N VAL A 284 -6.53 7.75 17.36
CA VAL A 284 -7.92 7.56 17.77
C VAL A 284 -8.67 8.86 17.58
N ILE A 285 -9.65 8.86 16.69
CA ILE A 285 -10.58 9.98 16.52
C ILE A 285 -11.82 9.68 17.34
N SER A 286 -12.06 10.49 18.36
CA SER A 286 -13.14 10.24 19.30
C SER A 286 -14.52 10.47 18.67
N LYS A 287 -15.55 9.78 19.18
CA LYS A 287 -16.94 10.02 18.75
C LYS A 287 -17.36 11.48 18.95
N ASN A 288 -16.93 12.11 20.05
CA ASN A 288 -17.22 13.52 20.33
C ASN A 288 -16.58 14.44 19.28
N GLU A 289 -15.36 14.13 18.85
CA GLU A 289 -14.71 14.86 17.77
C GLU A 289 -15.43 14.68 16.43
N LEU A 290 -15.82 13.45 16.10
CA LEU A 290 -16.63 13.16 14.91
C LEU A 290 -17.95 13.95 14.91
N MET A 291 -18.63 14.02 16.06
CA MET A 291 -19.86 14.80 16.21
C MET A 291 -19.61 16.30 16.04
N ASN A 292 -18.65 16.86 16.78
CA ASN A 292 -18.48 18.30 16.90
C ASN A 292 -17.71 18.95 15.74
N LYS A 293 -16.81 18.20 15.08
CA LYS A 293 -15.95 18.73 14.00
C LYS A 293 -16.28 18.17 12.63
N HIS A 294 -16.77 16.93 12.56
CA HIS A 294 -16.88 16.19 11.30
C HIS A 294 -18.33 15.84 10.91
N GLN A 295 -19.32 16.48 11.55
CA GLN A 295 -20.74 16.37 11.22
C GLN A 295 -21.26 14.92 11.22
N LEU A 296 -20.86 14.11 12.21
CA LEU A 296 -21.24 12.69 12.32
C LEU A 296 -22.76 12.46 12.18
N GLU A 297 -23.57 13.28 12.85
CA GLU A 297 -25.03 13.13 12.84
C GLU A 297 -25.64 13.42 11.46
N ALA A 298 -25.09 14.39 10.73
CA ALA A 298 -25.54 14.70 9.37
C ALA A 298 -25.19 13.55 8.41
N HIS A 299 -24.00 12.94 8.55
CA HIS A 299 -23.63 11.75 7.80
C HIS A 299 -24.55 10.57 8.14
N GLN A 300 -24.86 10.34 9.42
CA GLN A 300 -25.75 9.27 9.87
C GLN A 300 -27.19 9.46 9.35
N ALA A 301 -27.72 10.69 9.44
CA ALA A 301 -29.06 11.01 8.96
C ALA A 301 -29.15 10.96 7.43
N SER A 302 -28.06 11.30 6.73
CA SER A 302 -27.93 11.05 5.30
C SER A 302 -27.96 9.54 5.05
N LEU A 303 -27.06 8.75 5.62
CA LEU A 303 -26.97 7.30 5.37
C LEU A 303 -28.31 6.58 5.56
N ASN A 304 -29.06 6.91 6.62
CA ASN A 304 -30.34 6.27 6.94
C ASN A 304 -31.52 6.75 6.06
N SER A 305 -31.31 7.65 5.11
CA SER A 305 -32.39 8.17 4.27
C SER A 305 -32.62 7.29 3.04
N SER A 306 -33.89 7.15 2.64
CA SER A 306 -34.35 6.41 1.44
C SER A 306 -34.03 7.09 0.11
N ARG A 307 -32.98 7.93 0.06
CA ARG A 307 -32.63 8.79 -1.07
C ARG A 307 -32.04 8.00 -2.25
N MET A 308 -31.43 6.85 -1.98
CA MET A 308 -30.82 6.02 -3.01
C MET A 308 -31.31 4.59 -2.87
N HIS A 309 -31.54 3.92 -3.98
CA HIS A 309 -31.85 2.50 -3.99
C HIS A 309 -31.30 1.85 -5.26
N ILE A 310 -31.01 0.56 -5.15
CA ILE A 310 -30.55 -0.24 -6.29
C ILE A 310 -31.75 -0.71 -7.10
N LYS A 311 -31.65 -0.52 -8.41
CA LYS A 311 -32.53 -1.10 -9.41
C LYS A 311 -31.78 -2.18 -10.19
N TRP A 312 -32.46 -3.29 -10.41
CA TRP A 312 -31.95 -4.44 -11.14
C TRP A 312 -32.56 -4.46 -12.55
N SER A 313 -31.87 -5.14 -13.48
CA SER A 313 -32.42 -5.34 -14.82
C SER A 313 -33.66 -6.21 -14.80
N ASP A 314 -34.50 -6.01 -15.81
CA ASP A 314 -35.54 -6.95 -16.14
C ASP A 314 -34.90 -8.29 -16.57
N THR A 315 -35.49 -9.39 -16.12
CA THR A 315 -34.96 -10.75 -16.34
C THR A 315 -34.82 -11.13 -17.82
N SER A 316 -35.46 -10.40 -18.74
CA SER A 316 -35.38 -10.64 -20.19
C SER A 316 -34.00 -10.37 -20.79
N SER A 317 -33.21 -9.48 -20.18
CA SER A 317 -31.86 -9.13 -20.67
C SER A 317 -30.78 -10.09 -20.15
N ILE A 318 -31.11 -10.92 -19.14
CA ILE A 318 -30.16 -11.79 -18.45
C ILE A 318 -30.14 -13.19 -19.08
N PRO A 319 -28.97 -13.82 -19.27
CA PRO A 319 -28.88 -15.18 -19.81
C PRO A 319 -29.63 -16.20 -18.96
N ALA A 320 -30.25 -17.18 -19.62
CA ALA A 320 -30.98 -18.26 -18.95
C ALA A 320 -30.08 -18.99 -17.92
N GLY A 321 -30.64 -19.28 -16.75
CA GLY A 321 -29.93 -19.95 -15.66
C GLY A 321 -29.07 -19.03 -14.79
N GLN A 322 -29.19 -17.70 -14.93
CA GLN A 322 -28.60 -16.74 -14.00
C GLN A 322 -29.68 -15.88 -13.31
N ASP A 323 -29.30 -15.19 -12.23
CA ASP A 323 -30.20 -14.33 -11.45
C ASP A 323 -29.74 -12.86 -11.46
N ALA A 324 -30.69 -11.91 -11.40
CA ALA A 324 -30.37 -10.49 -11.48
C ALA A 324 -29.56 -9.97 -10.28
N ARG A 325 -29.71 -10.61 -9.12
CA ARG A 325 -29.21 -10.13 -7.81
C ARG A 325 -28.08 -10.98 -7.24
N GLN A 326 -27.88 -12.19 -7.76
CA GLN A 326 -26.78 -13.09 -7.38
C GLN A 326 -26.24 -13.82 -8.62
N ASN A 327 -24.91 -13.97 -8.69
CA ASN A 327 -24.23 -14.65 -9.78
C ASN A 327 -22.84 -15.12 -9.32
N PRO A 328 -22.73 -15.95 -8.28
CA PRO A 328 -21.46 -16.29 -7.65
C PRO A 328 -20.57 -17.12 -8.59
N VAL A 329 -19.32 -16.70 -8.76
CA VAL A 329 -18.31 -17.47 -9.50
C VAL A 329 -17.26 -18.06 -8.56
N GLY A 330 -16.85 -19.30 -8.86
CA GLY A 330 -15.82 -20.00 -8.11
C GLY A 330 -14.45 -19.32 -8.16
N GLN A 331 -13.83 -19.17 -6.99
CA GLN A 331 -12.48 -18.66 -6.83
C GLN A 331 -11.62 -19.68 -6.05
N LEU A 332 -10.59 -20.20 -6.70
CA LEU A 332 -9.64 -21.12 -6.06
C LEU A 332 -8.79 -20.39 -5.00
N SER A 333 -8.57 -21.06 -3.88
CA SER A 333 -7.59 -20.63 -2.87
C SER A 333 -6.17 -20.69 -3.41
N ARG A 334 -5.21 -20.05 -2.72
CA ARG A 334 -3.77 -20.16 -3.07
C ARG A 334 -3.30 -21.61 -3.13
N ASN A 335 -3.72 -22.44 -2.17
CA ASN A 335 -3.37 -23.86 -2.13
C ASN A 335 -4.00 -24.63 -3.29
N GLN A 336 -5.28 -24.38 -3.61
CA GLN A 336 -5.93 -24.98 -4.78
C GLN A 336 -5.26 -24.56 -6.08
N LYS A 337 -4.87 -23.28 -6.23
CA LYS A 337 -4.12 -22.80 -7.40
C LYS A 337 -2.76 -23.49 -7.53
N LYS A 338 -2.03 -23.64 -6.42
CA LYS A 338 -0.73 -24.34 -6.39
C LYS A 338 -0.88 -25.81 -6.81
N GLN A 339 -1.91 -26.48 -6.31
CA GLN A 339 -2.22 -27.86 -6.67
C GLN A 339 -2.62 -27.99 -8.15
N ALA A 340 -3.53 -27.14 -8.62
CA ALA A 340 -3.96 -27.12 -10.03
C ALA A 340 -2.79 -26.82 -10.98
N LYS A 341 -1.85 -25.95 -10.59
CA LYS A 341 -0.62 -25.66 -11.36
C LYS A 341 0.28 -26.90 -11.43
N LYS A 342 0.47 -27.62 -10.32
CA LYS A 342 1.24 -28.89 -10.30
C LYS A 342 0.60 -29.96 -11.19
N GLU A 343 -0.71 -30.13 -11.10
CA GLU A 343 -1.44 -31.11 -11.92
C GLU A 343 -1.39 -30.75 -13.41
N SER A 344 -1.53 -29.46 -13.74
CA SER A 344 -1.40 -28.96 -15.11
C SER A 344 0.02 -29.15 -15.66
N ALA A 345 1.04 -28.93 -14.84
CA ALA A 345 2.43 -29.18 -15.20
C ALA A 345 2.68 -30.68 -15.46
N CYS A 346 2.18 -31.57 -14.60
CA CYS A 346 2.27 -33.02 -14.82
C CYS A 346 1.55 -33.46 -16.10
N LYS A 347 0.38 -32.90 -16.40
CA LYS A 347 -0.34 -33.15 -17.67
C LYS A 347 0.44 -32.62 -18.88
N ALA A 348 1.08 -31.46 -18.75
CA ALA A 348 1.92 -30.88 -19.80
C ALA A 348 3.16 -31.74 -20.06
N GLU A 349 3.85 -32.19 -19.00
CA GLU A 349 4.98 -33.12 -19.09
C GLU A 349 4.56 -34.43 -19.76
N LYS A 350 3.44 -35.04 -19.36
CA LYS A 350 2.89 -36.23 -20.03
C LYS A 350 2.63 -35.98 -21.51
N LYS A 351 2.06 -34.81 -21.88
CA LYS A 351 1.86 -34.43 -23.29
C LYS A 351 3.17 -34.24 -24.05
N VAL A 352 4.23 -33.75 -23.41
CA VAL A 352 5.57 -33.66 -24.03
C VAL A 352 6.15 -35.05 -24.21
N VAL A 353 6.11 -35.90 -23.20
CA VAL A 353 6.56 -37.30 -23.28
C VAL A 353 5.80 -38.07 -24.36
N ASP A 354 4.48 -37.90 -24.46
CA ASP A 354 3.67 -38.51 -25.51
C ASP A 354 4.03 -37.97 -26.90
N LYS A 355 4.27 -36.66 -27.03
CA LYS A 355 4.75 -36.06 -28.29
C LYS A 355 6.15 -36.56 -28.66
N GLU A 356 7.05 -36.69 -27.70
CA GLU A 356 8.40 -37.24 -27.91
C GLU A 356 8.33 -38.72 -28.26
N ARG A 357 7.44 -39.49 -27.63
CA ARG A 357 7.19 -40.89 -27.97
C ARG A 357 6.68 -41.02 -29.41
N VAL A 358 5.66 -40.26 -29.80
CA VAL A 358 5.13 -40.27 -31.18
C VAL A 358 6.19 -39.80 -32.17
N LYS A 359 7.02 -38.81 -31.80
CA LYS A 359 8.14 -38.35 -32.61
C LYS A 359 9.22 -39.43 -32.73
N GLN A 360 9.55 -40.12 -31.66
CA GLN A 360 10.52 -41.22 -31.63
C GLN A 360 10.01 -42.41 -32.44
N GLU A 361 8.75 -42.81 -32.28
CA GLU A 361 8.11 -43.85 -33.12
C GLU A 361 8.13 -43.46 -34.61
N SER A 362 7.92 -42.18 -34.94
CA SER A 362 8.05 -41.67 -36.30
C SER A 362 9.49 -41.62 -36.80
N GLU A 363 10.45 -41.26 -35.95
CA GLU A 363 11.88 -41.26 -36.25
C GLU A 363 12.42 -42.69 -36.42
N ASP A 364 11.98 -43.64 -35.59
CA ASP A 364 12.33 -45.06 -35.64
C ASP A 364 11.75 -45.72 -36.89
N TYR A 365 10.51 -45.38 -37.26
CA TYR A 365 9.91 -45.78 -38.54
C TYR A 365 10.65 -45.18 -39.75
N ARG A 366 11.11 -43.92 -39.67
CA ARG A 366 11.94 -43.32 -40.73
C ARG A 366 13.36 -43.89 -40.77
N ALA A 367 13.93 -44.24 -39.61
CA ALA A 367 15.24 -44.85 -39.48
C ALA A 367 15.25 -46.30 -39.94
N SER A 368 14.16 -47.05 -39.71
CA SER A 368 13.97 -48.39 -40.29
C SER A 368 13.86 -48.35 -41.82
N LEU A 369 13.44 -47.22 -42.40
CA LEU A 369 13.43 -46.96 -43.84
C LEU A 369 14.78 -46.43 -44.39
N GLN A 370 15.72 -46.02 -43.53
CA GLN A 370 17.01 -45.45 -43.94
C GLN A 370 18.16 -46.03 -43.10
N THR A 371 18.75 -47.13 -43.54
CA THR A 371 20.07 -47.57 -43.07
C THR A 371 21.15 -46.58 -43.53
N SER A 372 21.42 -45.55 -42.72
CA SER A 372 22.72 -44.85 -42.74
C SER A 372 23.06 -44.26 -41.37
N LEU A 373 24.17 -44.73 -40.79
CA LEU A 373 24.73 -44.28 -39.51
C LEU A 373 25.02 -42.77 -39.53
N LEU A 374 24.17 -41.97 -38.90
CA LEU A 374 24.53 -40.61 -38.49
C LEU A 374 25.27 -40.67 -37.15
N HIS A 375 26.42 -40.02 -37.06
CA HIS A 375 27.20 -39.89 -35.84
C HIS A 375 26.82 -38.61 -35.09
N SER A 376 26.41 -38.72 -33.82
CA SER A 376 26.03 -37.58 -32.98
C SER A 376 27.15 -37.14 -32.04
N CYS A 377 27.25 -35.83 -31.79
CA CYS A 377 28.14 -35.28 -30.77
C CYS A 377 27.52 -35.42 -29.38
N THR A 378 28.26 -35.94 -28.41
CA THR A 378 27.77 -36.21 -27.05
C THR A 378 27.55 -34.93 -26.22
N GLU A 379 28.19 -33.82 -26.56
CA GLU A 379 28.17 -32.59 -25.75
C GLU A 379 27.11 -31.56 -26.21
N CYS A 380 27.01 -31.37 -27.52
CA CYS A 380 26.06 -30.42 -28.12
C CYS A 380 24.92 -31.07 -28.91
N HIS A 381 24.94 -32.41 -29.06
CA HIS A 381 23.93 -33.23 -29.77
C HIS A 381 23.78 -32.97 -31.27
N ALA A 382 24.73 -32.26 -31.92
CA ALA A 382 24.73 -32.11 -33.38
C ALA A 382 24.97 -33.45 -34.09
N LYS A 383 24.20 -33.74 -35.16
CA LYS A 383 24.26 -35.00 -35.93
C LYS A 383 25.06 -34.80 -37.23
N PHE A 384 25.95 -35.74 -37.56
CA PHE A 384 26.86 -35.68 -38.71
C PHE A 384 26.79 -36.95 -39.55
N ARG A 385 26.85 -36.80 -40.89
CA ARG A 385 26.81 -37.93 -41.84
C ARG A 385 28.10 -38.75 -41.94
N ARG A 386 29.24 -38.20 -41.53
CA ARG A 386 30.56 -38.86 -41.60
C ARG A 386 31.32 -38.65 -40.29
N ARG A 387 32.02 -39.69 -39.82
CA ARG A 387 32.78 -39.67 -38.57
C ARG A 387 33.85 -38.56 -38.52
N GLY A 388 34.57 -38.35 -39.63
CA GLY A 388 35.59 -37.28 -39.71
C GLY A 388 35.01 -35.87 -39.50
N ASN A 389 33.74 -35.62 -39.84
CA ASN A 389 33.10 -34.33 -39.58
C ASN A 389 32.70 -34.15 -38.11
N LEU A 390 32.33 -35.25 -37.43
CA LEU A 390 32.12 -35.24 -35.97
C LEU A 390 33.44 -34.99 -35.24
N GLU A 391 34.52 -35.64 -35.66
CA GLU A 391 35.85 -35.47 -35.06
C GLU A 391 36.37 -34.04 -35.26
N ASN A 392 36.22 -33.46 -36.46
CA ASN A 392 36.52 -32.05 -36.71
C ASN A 392 35.63 -31.09 -35.90
N HIS A 393 34.37 -31.44 -35.65
CA HIS A 393 33.48 -30.64 -34.81
C HIS A 393 33.89 -30.67 -33.33
N LYS A 394 34.31 -31.84 -32.82
CA LYS A 394 34.87 -31.99 -31.46
C LYS A 394 36.21 -31.27 -31.31
N LEU A 395 37.08 -31.35 -32.31
CA LEU A 395 38.36 -30.62 -32.34
C LEU A 395 38.19 -29.10 -32.32
N ARG A 396 37.03 -28.60 -32.76
CA ARG A 396 36.66 -27.17 -32.69
C ARG A 396 35.80 -26.83 -31.47
N ASP A 397 35.81 -27.71 -30.47
CA ASP A 397 35.11 -27.56 -29.20
C ASP A 397 33.63 -27.17 -29.36
N CYS A 398 32.94 -27.89 -30.26
CA CYS A 398 31.54 -27.68 -30.66
C CYS A 398 31.20 -26.30 -31.29
N GLY A 399 32.14 -25.35 -31.35
CA GLY A 399 32.06 -24.07 -32.04
C GLY A 399 30.76 -23.29 -31.82
N LEU A 400 30.11 -22.92 -32.93
CA LEU A 400 28.86 -22.12 -32.93
C LEU A 400 27.69 -22.82 -32.22
N PHE A 401 27.68 -24.15 -32.15
CA PHE A 401 26.60 -24.92 -31.51
C PHE A 401 26.67 -24.82 -29.98
N ALA A 402 27.86 -24.92 -29.39
CA ALA A 402 28.05 -24.67 -27.96
C ALA A 402 27.69 -23.22 -27.59
N LYS A 403 28.13 -22.24 -28.40
CA LYS A 403 27.78 -20.83 -28.20
C LYS A 403 26.28 -20.55 -28.30
N ARG A 404 25.52 -21.34 -29.07
CA ARG A 404 24.06 -21.20 -29.20
C ARG A 404 23.33 -21.81 -28.01
N LYS A 405 23.76 -22.99 -27.54
CA LYS A 405 23.25 -23.67 -26.33
C LYS A 405 23.49 -22.82 -25.08
N HIS A 406 24.69 -22.29 -24.93
CA HIS A 406 25.04 -21.39 -23.82
C HIS A 406 24.23 -20.09 -23.85
N ARG A 407 24.09 -19.43 -25.01
CA ARG A 407 23.24 -18.24 -25.14
C ARG A 407 21.78 -18.48 -24.77
N ARG A 408 21.22 -19.64 -25.09
CA ARG A 408 19.85 -20.00 -24.72
C ARG A 408 19.70 -20.22 -23.21
N SER A 409 20.64 -20.93 -22.59
CA SER A 409 20.69 -21.11 -21.14
C SER A 409 20.84 -19.78 -20.37
N VAL A 410 21.63 -18.84 -20.89
CA VAL A 410 21.84 -17.51 -20.28
C VAL A 410 20.61 -16.61 -20.50
N HIS A 411 19.96 -16.68 -21.66
CA HIS A 411 18.72 -15.96 -21.94
C HIS A 411 17.59 -16.41 -21.00
N ASP A 412 17.42 -17.72 -20.81
CA ASP A 412 16.33 -18.28 -20.01
C ASP A 412 16.49 -17.96 -18.51
N ALA A 413 17.74 -17.92 -18.01
CA ALA A 413 18.07 -17.49 -16.64
C ALA A 413 17.93 -15.98 -16.40
N ARG A 414 17.88 -15.15 -17.45
CA ARG A 414 17.79 -13.67 -17.37
C ARG A 414 16.43 -13.13 -17.81
N THR A 415 15.44 -14.00 -18.01
CA THR A 415 14.09 -13.53 -18.36
C THR A 415 13.49 -12.76 -17.17
N VAL A 416 12.78 -11.67 -17.46
CA VAL A 416 12.06 -10.89 -16.44
C VAL A 416 11.19 -11.79 -15.56
N LYS A 417 10.59 -12.83 -16.13
CA LYS A 417 9.80 -13.82 -15.41
C LYS A 417 10.60 -14.66 -14.40
N SER A 418 11.83 -15.08 -14.71
CA SER A 418 12.68 -15.85 -13.77
C SER A 418 13.30 -14.99 -12.68
N LEU A 419 13.49 -13.69 -12.94
CA LEU A 419 13.99 -12.73 -11.96
C LEU A 419 12.87 -12.22 -11.03
N VAL A 420 11.65 -12.03 -11.54
CA VAL A 420 10.48 -11.57 -10.75
C VAL A 420 9.93 -12.68 -9.83
N GLU A 421 9.92 -13.95 -10.26
CA GLU A 421 9.47 -15.08 -9.42
C GLU A 421 10.36 -15.32 -8.16
N ALA A 422 11.58 -14.78 -8.11
CA ALA A 422 12.49 -14.90 -6.97
C ALA A 422 12.43 -13.73 -5.97
N HIS A 423 11.79 -12.60 -6.32
CA HIS A 423 11.90 -11.35 -5.56
C HIS A 423 10.56 -10.82 -4.97
N ASP A 424 9.40 -11.18 -5.52
CA ASP A 424 8.12 -10.58 -5.08
C ASP A 424 7.63 -11.06 -3.69
N ASP A 425 7.83 -12.33 -3.33
CA ASP A 425 7.35 -12.89 -2.06
C ASP A 425 8.29 -12.57 -0.87
N ASP A 426 9.59 -12.29 -1.13
CA ASP A 426 10.63 -12.13 -0.11
C ASP A 426 10.79 -10.69 0.38
N VAL A 427 10.57 -9.68 -0.47
CA VAL A 427 10.77 -8.26 -0.12
C VAL A 427 9.71 -7.76 0.87
N GLY A 428 8.45 -8.14 0.68
CA GLY A 428 7.35 -7.77 1.59
C GLY A 428 7.47 -8.45 2.97
N LEU A 429 8.00 -9.67 3.02
CA LEU A 429 8.23 -10.39 4.27
C LEU A 429 9.47 -9.86 5.01
N GLN A 430 10.54 -9.51 4.28
CA GLN A 430 11.75 -8.90 4.83
C GLN A 430 11.49 -7.51 5.44
N ALA A 431 10.67 -6.66 4.81
CA ALA A 431 10.30 -5.36 5.37
C ALA A 431 9.55 -5.50 6.70
N VAL A 432 8.60 -6.45 6.77
CA VAL A 432 7.83 -6.76 7.99
C VAL A 432 8.72 -7.35 9.09
N ILE A 433 9.68 -8.22 8.75
CA ILE A 433 10.64 -8.80 9.71
C ILE A 433 11.67 -7.76 10.23
N ARG A 434 12.08 -6.80 9.40
CA ARG A 434 13.04 -5.74 9.77
C ARG A 434 12.45 -4.72 10.74
N GLU A 435 11.20 -4.34 10.51
CA GLU A 435 10.42 -3.47 11.40
C GLU A 435 10.06 -4.19 12.71
N GLU A 436 9.80 -5.51 12.66
CA GLU A 436 9.53 -6.36 13.83
C GLU A 436 10.69 -6.51 14.82
N LYS A 437 11.93 -6.37 14.35
CA LYS A 437 13.12 -6.43 15.18
C LYS A 437 13.56 -5.06 15.72
N GLY A 438 12.90 -3.98 15.32
CA GLY A 438 13.34 -2.62 15.65
C GLY A 438 14.72 -2.27 15.06
N LEU A 439 15.12 -2.96 13.98
CA LEU A 439 16.45 -2.85 13.40
C LEU A 439 16.41 -1.91 12.18
N ASP A 440 16.50 -0.61 12.43
CA ASP A 440 17.32 0.28 11.59
C ASP A 440 18.80 0.11 11.93
N LEU A 441 19.22 -1.10 12.30
CA LEU A 441 20.53 -1.43 12.82
C LEU A 441 21.13 -2.48 11.88
N ILE A 442 21.91 -2.02 10.92
CA ILE A 442 22.49 -2.86 9.88
C ILE A 442 23.94 -3.20 10.24
N ASP A 443 24.27 -4.49 10.23
CA ASP A 443 25.65 -4.98 10.15
C ASP A 443 26.01 -5.12 8.68
N PHE A 444 27.05 -4.40 8.24
CA PHE A 444 27.42 -4.31 6.83
C PHE A 444 28.83 -4.86 6.57
N ASP A 445 28.93 -5.88 5.72
CA ASP A 445 30.21 -6.46 5.30
C ASP A 445 30.68 -5.88 3.96
N LEU A 446 31.77 -5.11 4.00
CA LEU A 446 32.44 -4.50 2.86
C LEU A 446 33.52 -5.44 2.29
N PRO A 447 33.51 -5.76 0.99
CA PRO A 447 34.59 -6.49 0.35
C PRO A 447 35.94 -5.76 0.52
N LEU A 448 36.97 -6.51 0.92
CA LEU A 448 38.32 -6.00 1.15
C LEU A 448 38.80 -5.11 -0.02
N GLY A 449 39.18 -3.87 0.29
CA GLY A 449 39.77 -2.91 -0.66
C GLY A 449 38.81 -1.93 -1.34
N HIS A 450 37.51 -1.93 -1.01
CA HIS A 450 36.54 -0.96 -1.56
C HIS A 450 36.30 0.21 -0.60
N GLN A 451 36.21 1.43 -1.14
CA GLN A 451 35.74 2.57 -0.35
C GLN A 451 34.21 2.55 -0.24
N PRO A 452 33.65 2.86 0.94
CA PRO A 452 32.22 2.76 1.19
C PRO A 452 31.37 3.77 0.39
N GLY A 453 31.94 4.92 0.02
CA GLY A 453 31.22 5.98 -0.70
C GLY A 453 30.14 6.68 0.14
N TRP A 454 30.37 6.86 1.44
CA TRP A 454 29.46 7.54 2.37
C TRP A 454 30.16 8.39 3.43
N THR A 455 29.39 9.25 4.10
CA THR A 455 29.79 10.00 5.31
C THR A 455 28.85 9.66 6.47
N LEU A 456 29.33 9.70 7.73
CA LEU A 456 28.52 9.41 8.93
C LEU A 456 28.23 10.69 9.73
N CYS A 457 27.01 10.86 10.24
CA CYS A 457 26.62 11.94 11.15
C CYS A 457 25.79 11.40 12.34
N ALA A 458 25.91 12.03 13.50
CA ALA A 458 25.14 11.70 14.71
C ALA A 458 23.82 12.50 14.72
N GLU A 459 22.76 12.01 14.06
CA GLU A 459 21.45 12.68 14.08
C GLU A 459 20.48 12.16 15.15
N ARG A 460 19.78 13.09 15.80
CA ARG A 460 18.76 12.86 16.82
C ARG A 460 17.36 13.16 16.28
N HIS A 461 16.40 12.25 16.51
CA HIS A 461 14.99 12.51 16.24
C HIS A 461 14.29 13.07 17.48
N ALA A 462 13.66 14.24 17.35
CA ALA A 462 12.75 14.79 18.35
C ALA A 462 11.33 14.21 18.18
N SER A 463 10.61 13.98 19.27
CA SER A 463 9.17 13.73 19.18
C SER A 463 8.41 15.01 18.78
N SER A 464 7.23 14.90 18.14
CA SER A 464 6.51 16.08 17.63
C SER A 464 6.21 17.09 18.74
N GLY A 465 6.83 18.28 18.69
CA GLY A 465 6.68 19.35 19.69
C GLY A 465 7.73 19.36 20.80
N GLU A 466 8.76 18.50 20.71
CA GLU A 466 9.93 18.51 21.59
C GLU A 466 11.07 19.31 20.94
N ILE A 467 11.65 20.26 21.69
CA ILE A 467 12.76 21.10 21.24
C ILE A 467 14.04 20.50 21.84
N LEU A 468 14.90 19.95 20.98
CA LEU A 468 16.12 19.26 21.41
C LEU A 468 17.15 20.25 21.99
N VAL A 469 17.83 19.81 23.06
CA VAL A 469 19.02 20.49 23.58
C VAL A 469 20.17 20.30 22.58
N PRO A 470 20.91 21.35 22.19
CA PRO A 470 22.08 21.16 21.32
C PRO A 470 23.09 20.22 21.96
N LEU A 471 23.71 19.34 21.18
CA LEU A 471 24.61 18.25 21.63
C LEU A 471 25.68 18.72 22.63
N LYS A 472 26.23 19.92 22.40
CA LYS A 472 27.25 20.53 23.27
C LYS A 472 26.79 20.75 24.72
N TYR A 473 25.48 20.84 24.96
CA TYR A 473 24.89 21.30 26.21
C TYR A 473 24.05 20.25 26.94
N GLU A 474 23.93 19.04 26.37
CA GLU A 474 23.03 18.00 26.87
C GLU A 474 23.45 17.44 28.23
N ASN A 475 24.75 17.25 28.43
CA ASN A 475 25.32 16.70 29.65
C ASN A 475 25.61 17.78 30.70
N PHE A 476 25.03 18.97 30.54
CA PHE A 476 25.21 20.04 31.50
C PHE A 476 24.12 19.97 32.58
N THR A 477 24.56 20.02 33.83
CA THR A 477 23.67 20.32 34.96
C THR A 477 23.54 21.82 35.09
N TRP A 478 22.30 22.31 35.19
CA TRP A 478 21.99 23.73 35.18
C TRP A 478 21.59 24.20 36.58
N SER A 479 22.16 25.32 37.01
CA SER A 479 21.89 25.90 38.32
C SER A 479 21.72 27.41 38.24
N THR A 480 20.83 27.97 39.06
CA THR A 480 20.63 29.41 39.13
C THR A 480 21.84 30.07 39.84
N PRO A 481 22.51 31.06 39.22
CA PRO A 481 23.62 31.77 39.82
C PRO A 481 23.14 32.53 41.06
N ARG A 482 23.86 32.41 42.18
CA ARG A 482 23.50 33.09 43.44
C ARG A 482 24.07 34.50 43.47
N THR A 483 25.23 34.69 42.84
CA THR A 483 25.94 35.96 42.75
C THR A 483 26.58 36.12 41.38
N ARG A 484 26.96 37.35 41.00
CA ARG A 484 27.68 37.61 39.75
C ARG A 484 29.03 36.88 39.66
N ALA A 485 29.65 36.56 40.80
CA ALA A 485 30.91 35.82 40.83
C ALA A 485 30.75 34.40 40.24
N ASP A 486 29.52 33.89 40.20
CA ASP A 486 29.18 32.57 39.63
C ASP A 486 29.06 32.62 38.09
N LEU A 487 29.27 33.79 37.46
CA LEU A 487 29.16 34.02 36.01
C LEU A 487 30.38 34.76 35.43
N PRO A 488 31.61 34.20 35.50
CA PRO A 488 32.75 34.77 34.80
C PRO A 488 32.54 34.78 33.28
N ALA A 489 33.23 35.69 32.57
CA ALA A 489 33.25 35.67 31.11
C ALA A 489 33.75 34.30 30.61
N GLY A 490 33.07 33.75 29.60
CA GLY A 490 33.28 32.39 29.10
C GLY A 490 32.43 31.32 29.78
N SER A 491 31.65 31.64 30.82
CA SER A 491 30.73 30.67 31.43
C SER A 491 29.67 30.21 30.45
N THR A 492 29.42 28.90 30.41
CA THR A 492 28.33 28.30 29.65
C THR A 492 27.01 28.52 30.37
N VAL A 493 26.03 29.07 29.66
CA VAL A 493 24.73 29.46 30.23
C VAL A 493 23.59 29.08 29.31
N ARG A 494 22.39 28.93 29.91
CA ARG A 494 21.13 28.89 29.20
C ARG A 494 20.12 29.87 29.78
N VAL A 495 19.11 30.23 29.00
CA VAL A 495 17.99 31.06 29.44
C VAL A 495 16.71 30.68 28.71
N SER A 496 15.59 30.72 29.44
CA SER A 496 14.29 30.41 28.87
C SER A 496 13.93 31.38 27.74
N ALA A 497 13.47 30.84 26.61
CA ALA A 497 13.01 31.62 25.47
C ALA A 497 11.81 32.52 25.80
N THR A 498 11.08 32.24 26.90
CA THR A 498 10.02 33.11 27.43
C THR A 498 10.51 34.51 27.80
N HIS A 499 11.82 34.71 27.99
CA HIS A 499 12.40 36.04 28.22
C HIS A 499 12.64 36.84 26.92
N PHE A 500 12.45 36.21 25.75
CA PHE A 500 12.61 36.80 24.42
C PHE A 500 11.32 36.63 23.60
N ILE A 501 10.21 37.18 24.12
CA ILE A 501 8.84 36.95 23.61
C ILE A 501 8.67 37.34 22.13
N PHE A 502 9.48 38.27 21.62
CA PHE A 502 9.43 38.71 20.23
C PHE A 502 10.24 37.83 19.26
N ASP A 503 11.30 37.18 19.74
CA ASP A 503 12.21 36.37 18.92
C ASP A 503 11.90 34.87 19.03
N GLY A 504 11.54 34.39 20.24
CA GLY A 504 11.28 32.99 20.54
C GLY A 504 10.26 32.29 19.63
N PRO A 505 9.09 32.87 19.33
CA PRO A 505 8.13 32.26 18.39
C PRO A 505 8.68 32.10 16.98
N GLY A 506 9.53 33.03 16.53
CA GLY A 506 10.16 32.99 15.21
C GLY A 506 11.30 31.98 15.13
N ASP A 507 12.06 31.85 16.22
CA ASP A 507 13.26 31.01 16.28
C ASP A 507 12.94 29.53 16.57
N PHE A 508 11.88 29.25 17.34
CA PHE A 508 11.56 27.89 17.82
C PHE A 508 10.17 27.35 17.41
N GLY A 509 9.30 28.16 16.81
CA GLY A 509 7.99 27.71 16.33
C GLY A 509 7.02 27.24 17.44
N LEU A 510 6.23 26.20 17.16
CA LEU A 510 5.25 25.66 18.12
C LEU A 510 5.95 24.98 19.30
N GLY A 511 5.71 25.48 20.52
CA GLY A 511 6.36 24.99 21.75
C GLY A 511 7.50 25.86 22.26
N TRP A 512 7.76 27.02 21.63
CA TRP A 512 8.82 27.97 22.00
C TRP A 512 8.85 28.35 23.49
N GLU A 513 7.70 28.35 24.18
CA GLU A 513 7.60 28.64 25.63
C GLU A 513 8.36 27.64 26.52
N LYS A 514 8.75 26.48 25.97
CA LYS A 514 9.55 25.45 26.64
C LYS A 514 11.00 25.43 26.18
N ALA A 515 11.38 26.30 25.25
CA ALA A 515 12.71 26.36 24.66
C ALA A 515 13.70 27.14 25.54
N TYR A 516 14.99 26.87 25.33
CA TYR A 516 16.08 27.63 25.94
C TYR A 516 17.04 28.09 24.85
N TYR A 517 17.55 29.30 24.99
CA TYR A 517 18.75 29.73 24.26
C TYR A 517 20.00 29.28 25.05
N TYR A 518 21.00 28.75 24.33
CA TYR A 518 22.25 28.25 24.91
C TYR A 518 23.44 29.01 24.37
N GLY A 519 24.39 29.36 25.22
CA GLY A 519 25.52 30.19 24.81
C GLY A 519 26.57 30.39 25.89
N ASN A 520 27.42 31.40 25.67
CA ASN A 520 28.47 31.77 26.62
C ASN A 520 28.37 33.24 27.01
N VAL A 521 28.78 33.56 28.25
CA VAL A 521 28.89 34.93 28.74
C VAL A 521 30.04 35.65 28.03
N ASP A 522 29.74 36.68 27.25
CA ASP A 522 30.75 37.43 26.47
C ASP A 522 31.42 38.53 27.30
N SER A 523 30.62 39.37 27.97
CA SER A 523 31.12 40.39 28.91
C SER A 523 30.11 40.71 30.01
N THR A 524 30.60 41.22 31.15
CA THR A 524 29.75 41.68 32.26
C THR A 524 29.87 43.21 32.42
N THR A 525 29.13 43.96 31.61
CA THR A 525 29.44 45.37 31.34
C THR A 525 28.86 46.39 32.32
N THR A 526 27.81 46.09 33.10
CA THR A 526 27.37 46.91 34.28
C THR A 526 26.30 46.16 35.12
N ARG A 527 25.90 46.73 36.28
CA ARG A 527 25.27 46.10 37.47
C ARG A 527 24.15 45.05 37.29
N LEU A 528 23.50 44.88 36.13
CA LEU A 528 22.33 44.00 35.98
C LEU A 528 22.21 43.28 34.62
N VAL A 529 23.20 43.35 33.71
CA VAL A 529 23.03 42.80 32.35
C VAL A 529 24.26 42.01 31.91
N ALA A 530 24.05 40.75 31.50
CA ALA A 530 25.04 39.94 30.80
C ALA A 530 24.76 39.96 29.29
N SER A 531 25.82 40.10 28.48
CA SER A 531 25.74 39.94 27.03
C SER A 531 26.12 38.52 26.64
N LEU A 532 25.27 37.89 25.82
CA LEU A 532 25.33 36.45 25.54
C LEU A 532 25.46 36.19 24.06
N LYS A 533 26.38 35.28 23.74
CA LYS A 533 26.57 34.73 22.41
C LYS A 533 25.87 33.37 22.35
N TYR A 534 24.72 33.30 21.71
CA TYR A 534 24.01 32.03 21.51
C TYR A 534 24.53 31.27 20.29
N ASP A 535 24.45 29.94 20.38
CA ASP A 535 24.64 29.08 19.22
C ASP A 535 23.36 29.09 18.36
N PRO A 536 23.49 29.14 17.02
CA PRO A 536 22.33 29.20 16.13
C PRO A 536 21.48 27.93 16.22
N VAL A 537 20.16 28.09 16.12
CA VAL A 537 19.19 26.98 16.09
C VAL A 537 19.16 26.42 14.67
N GLU A 538 19.47 25.13 14.51
CA GLU A 538 19.35 24.44 13.21
C GLU A 538 17.90 24.49 12.71
N GLY A 539 17.70 25.02 11.49
CA GLY A 539 16.37 25.14 10.88
C GLY A 539 15.67 26.50 11.05
N CYS A 540 16.35 27.53 11.57
CA CYS A 540 15.80 28.89 11.66
C CYS A 540 15.42 29.46 10.28
N LEU A 541 14.21 30.02 10.14
CA LEU A 541 13.66 30.57 8.90
C LEU A 541 14.21 31.96 8.50
N ARG A 542 15.15 32.53 9.28
CA ARG A 542 15.79 33.81 8.96
C ARG A 542 17.15 33.54 8.30
N ASP A 543 17.30 33.95 7.03
CA ASP A 543 18.53 33.91 6.22
C ASP A 543 19.69 34.78 6.75
N SER A 544 19.65 35.23 8.00
CA SER A 544 20.68 36.06 8.63
C SER A 544 21.00 35.52 10.04
N CYS A 545 21.68 34.38 10.11
CA CYS A 545 22.35 33.93 11.33
C CYS A 545 23.64 34.76 11.55
N GLU A 546 23.49 36.05 11.81
CA GLU A 546 24.50 36.75 12.60
C GLU A 546 24.36 36.27 14.05
N ILE A 547 25.49 36.05 14.71
CA ILE A 547 25.55 35.70 16.13
C ILE A 547 24.66 36.67 16.92
N GLY A 548 23.51 36.18 17.42
CA GLY A 548 22.58 36.98 18.18
C GLY A 548 23.19 37.34 19.53
N LEU A 549 23.58 38.60 19.71
CA LEU A 549 23.94 39.14 21.01
C LEU A 549 22.65 39.48 21.76
N HIS A 550 22.29 38.68 22.76
CA HIS A 550 21.16 39.00 23.62
C HIS A 550 21.64 39.53 24.96
N THR A 551 20.97 40.58 25.45
CA THR A 551 21.20 41.16 26.78
C THR A 551 20.12 40.69 27.73
N CYS A 552 20.49 40.11 28.87
CA CYS A 552 19.53 39.68 29.88
C CYS A 552 20.06 39.83 31.32
N ASP A 553 19.14 39.90 32.28
CA ASP A 553 19.49 39.93 33.70
C ASP A 553 20.08 38.58 34.13
N PHE A 554 21.20 38.62 34.84
CA PHE A 554 21.92 37.43 35.31
C PHE A 554 21.05 36.50 36.15
N LYS A 555 20.00 37.01 36.80
CA LYS A 555 19.04 36.21 37.57
C LYS A 555 18.16 35.30 36.71
N ASN A 556 18.03 35.61 35.43
CA ASN A 556 17.25 34.80 34.47
C ASN A 556 18.14 33.74 33.78
N LEU A 557 19.43 33.71 34.11
CA LEU A 557 20.37 32.74 33.58
C LEU A 557 20.45 31.49 34.45
N GLU A 558 20.76 30.38 33.81
CA GLU A 558 21.23 29.18 34.48
C GLU A 558 22.65 28.87 34.00
N VAL A 559 23.55 28.63 34.96
CA VAL A 559 24.95 28.27 34.70
C VAL A 559 25.06 26.77 34.57
N GLY A 560 25.69 26.34 33.49
CA GLY A 560 25.88 24.94 33.19
C GLY A 560 27.23 24.43 33.69
N CYS A 561 27.24 23.31 34.40
CA CYS A 561 28.43 22.53 34.71
C CYS A 561 28.36 21.17 34.00
N PRO A 562 29.43 20.72 33.32
CA PRO A 562 29.47 19.37 32.75
C PRO A 562 29.27 18.33 33.85
N ALA A 563 28.27 17.47 33.70
CA ALA A 563 28.12 16.29 34.55
C ALA A 563 29.34 15.37 34.33
N GLY A 564 29.88 14.80 35.42
CA GLY A 564 30.98 13.84 35.34
C GLY A 564 30.64 12.70 34.36
N THR A 565 31.61 12.39 33.51
CA THR A 565 31.59 11.35 32.47
C THR A 565 31.20 9.98 33.03
N GLU A 566 29.92 9.59 32.97
CA GLU A 566 29.54 8.17 33.09
C GLU A 566 28.49 7.68 32.08
N ASP A 567 27.94 8.52 31.20
CA ASP A 567 27.07 8.04 30.12
C ASP A 567 27.46 8.67 28.77
N GLU A 568 28.46 8.09 28.10
CA GLU A 568 28.59 8.25 26.66
C GLU A 568 27.38 7.60 26.00
N THR A 569 26.51 8.42 25.41
CA THR A 569 25.33 7.97 24.70
C THR A 569 25.75 7.26 23.41
N ASN A 570 25.88 5.92 23.48
CA ASN A 570 26.19 5.01 22.38
C ASN A 570 25.04 4.93 21.36
N TRP A 571 24.88 5.96 20.54
CA TRP A 571 23.97 5.92 19.40
C TRP A 571 24.73 5.49 18.11
N PRO A 572 24.19 4.55 17.33
CA PRO A 572 24.78 4.16 16.05
C PRO A 572 24.73 5.33 15.05
N ALA A 573 25.83 5.53 14.32
CA ALA A 573 25.96 6.61 13.36
C ALA A 573 25.04 6.42 12.14
N ALA A 574 24.52 7.53 11.59
CA ALA A 574 23.66 7.53 10.40
C ALA A 574 24.44 7.97 9.15
N ILE A 575 24.13 7.39 7.99
CA ILE A 575 24.71 7.80 6.70
C ILE A 575 24.20 9.20 6.33
N SER A 576 25.08 10.18 6.12
CA SER A 576 24.72 11.57 5.81
C SER A 576 24.90 11.95 4.33
N ASP A 577 25.59 11.12 3.55
CA ASP A 577 25.68 11.27 2.09
C ASP A 577 26.05 9.92 1.45
N LEU A 578 25.66 9.71 0.19
CA LEU A 578 25.81 8.43 -0.52
C LEU A 578 26.21 8.65 -1.99
N GLU A 579 27.36 8.12 -2.38
CA GLU A 579 27.75 8.08 -3.79
C GLU A 579 26.84 7.13 -4.57
N SER A 580 26.13 7.68 -5.56
CA SER A 580 25.13 6.99 -6.39
C SER A 580 25.56 5.70 -7.10
N SER A 581 26.86 5.40 -7.17
CA SER A 581 27.41 4.16 -7.75
C SER A 581 28.29 3.34 -6.79
N GLY A 582 28.42 3.77 -5.53
CA GLY A 582 29.27 3.15 -4.51
C GLY A 582 28.72 1.83 -3.98
N ALA A 583 29.58 1.09 -3.27
CA ALA A 583 29.25 -0.23 -2.71
C ALA A 583 28.03 -0.18 -1.76
N ALA A 584 27.86 0.92 -1.02
CA ALA A 584 26.73 1.16 -0.15
C ALA A 584 25.40 1.31 -0.90
N ALA A 585 25.38 2.04 -2.04
CA ALA A 585 24.20 2.20 -2.88
C ALA A 585 23.80 0.87 -3.56
N GLN A 586 24.79 0.08 -3.97
CA GLN A 586 24.58 -1.26 -4.53
C GLN A 586 24.05 -2.26 -3.50
N ALA A 587 24.35 -2.03 -2.22
CA ALA A 587 23.80 -2.78 -1.08
C ALA A 587 22.48 -2.20 -0.53
N LEU A 588 21.89 -1.21 -1.22
CA LEU A 588 20.62 -0.56 -0.88
C LEU A 588 20.64 0.22 0.45
N LEU A 589 21.80 0.72 0.87
CA LEU A 589 21.95 1.63 2.01
C LEU A 589 21.63 3.07 1.56
N TYR A 590 21.09 3.89 2.45
CA TYR A 590 20.55 5.20 2.12
C TYR A 590 20.90 6.27 3.17
N GLU A 591 20.87 7.53 2.77
CA GLU A 591 21.04 8.69 3.65
C GLU A 591 19.96 8.68 4.76
N GLY A 592 20.40 8.64 6.02
CA GLY A 592 19.59 8.47 7.22
C GLY A 592 19.62 7.05 7.82
N CYS A 593 20.18 6.06 7.12
CA CYS A 593 20.30 4.68 7.61
C CYS A 593 21.34 4.58 8.73
N ARG A 594 21.01 3.91 9.85
CA ARG A 594 21.90 3.74 11.01
C ARG A 594 22.68 2.43 10.92
N LEU A 595 24.00 2.53 10.96
CA LEU A 595 24.91 1.38 10.88
C LEU A 595 25.34 1.01 12.31
N VAL A 596 25.34 -0.27 12.66
CA VAL A 596 25.80 -0.73 14.00
C VAL A 596 27.23 -1.22 13.97
N SER A 597 27.59 -1.98 12.93
CA SER A 597 28.96 -2.37 12.69
C SER A 597 29.28 -2.46 11.20
N VAL A 598 30.54 -2.21 10.85
CA VAL A 598 31.08 -2.42 9.51
C VAL A 598 32.22 -3.42 9.62
N ASN A 599 32.13 -4.57 8.93
CA ASN A 599 33.11 -5.65 9.02
C ASN A 599 33.43 -6.08 10.47
N GLY A 600 32.42 -6.07 11.35
CA GLY A 600 32.57 -6.43 12.77
C GLY A 600 33.16 -5.34 13.68
N VAL A 601 33.40 -4.12 13.17
CA VAL A 601 33.81 -2.95 13.97
C VAL A 601 32.60 -2.06 14.24
N ALA A 602 32.32 -1.74 15.51
CA ALA A 602 31.16 -0.94 15.88
C ALA A 602 31.27 0.51 15.34
N THR A 603 30.15 1.08 14.90
CA THR A 603 30.13 2.44 14.35
C THR A 603 30.38 3.58 15.35
N PRO A 604 30.07 3.48 16.66
CA PRO A 604 30.47 4.49 17.64
C PRO A 604 32.01 4.60 17.78
N THR A 605 32.73 3.52 17.46
CA THR A 605 34.21 3.51 17.40
C THR A 605 34.78 4.00 16.07
N LEU A 606 33.96 4.20 15.04
CA LEU A 606 34.41 4.74 13.75
C LEU A 606 34.35 6.28 13.69
N SER A 607 33.37 6.89 14.35
CA SER A 607 33.26 8.36 14.46
C SER A 607 34.34 9.00 15.35
N SER A 608 35.06 8.19 16.14
CA SER A 608 36.18 8.62 17.00
C SER A 608 37.56 8.32 16.40
N VAL A 609 37.62 7.69 15.22
CA VAL A 609 38.86 7.25 14.55
C VAL A 609 39.05 7.90 13.16
N LEU A 610 37.97 8.43 12.56
CA LEU A 610 38.03 9.41 11.46
C LEU A 610 38.17 10.82 12.05
#